data_AF-A0AA39XCP3-F1
#
_entry.id   AF-A0AA39XCP3-F1
#
_cell.length_a   1.000
_cell.length_b   1.000
_cell.length_c   1.000
_cell.angle_alpha   90.00
_cell.angle_beta   90.00
_cell.angle_gamma   90.00
#
_symmetry.space_group_name_H-M   'P 1'
#
loop_
_entity.id
_entity.type
_entity.pdbx_description
1 polymer ?
#
loop_
_entity_poly.entity_id
_entity_poly.type
_entity_poly.pdbx_seq_one_letter_code
_entity_poly.pdbx_strand_id
1 'polypeptide(L)' 'MDMRRETPQTTTQQAVNQNVTARYLKKASLQALLEKLFEGQTEFNIRMKEDQWCFTAPRKLEESEIDALRDE' A
#
# COMPACT_ATOMS: atom_id res chain seq x y z
N MET A 1 -25.34 -25.45 5.64
CA MET A 1 -24.34 -24.71 6.44
C MET A 1 -23.06 -24.75 5.62
N ASP A 2 -22.97 -23.88 4.63
CA ASP A 2 -21.94 -23.98 3.59
C ASP A 2 -20.81 -23.03 3.95
N MET A 3 -19.73 -23.63 4.48
CA MET A 3 -18.47 -22.95 4.79
C MET A 3 -17.89 -22.37 3.49
N ARG A 4 -17.93 -21.04 3.38
CA ARG A 4 -17.33 -20.31 2.27
C ARG A 4 -15.81 -20.49 2.30
N ARG A 5 -15.30 -21.01 1.18
CA ARG A 5 -13.90 -21.29 0.84
C ARG A 5 -12.96 -20.17 1.28
N GLU A 6 -12.07 -20.48 2.21
CA GLU A 6 -10.92 -19.66 2.58
C GLU A 6 -9.93 -19.68 1.40
N THR A 7 -9.66 -18.52 0.82
CA THR A 7 -8.62 -18.34 -0.20
C THR A 7 -7.23 -18.49 0.42
N PRO A 8 -6.31 -19.29 -0.17
CA PRO A 8 -4.95 -19.43 0.33
C PRO A 8 -4.17 -18.14 0.08
N GLN A 9 -3.67 -17.50 1.13
CA GLN A 9 -2.68 -16.43 1.00
C GLN A 9 -1.28 -17.03 1.11
N THR A 10 -0.66 -17.16 -0.06
CA THR A 10 0.64 -17.77 -0.31
C THR A 10 1.77 -17.04 0.42
N THR A 11 2.58 -17.81 1.13
CA THR A 11 3.74 -17.38 1.91
C THR A 11 4.97 -17.20 1.02
N THR A 12 5.37 -15.97 0.73
CA THR A 12 6.73 -15.60 0.29
C THR A 12 6.98 -14.14 0.71
N GLN A 13 7.76 -13.91 1.77
CA GLN A 13 8.24 -12.59 2.25
C GLN A 13 7.15 -11.49 2.19
N GLN A 14 6.27 -11.49 3.21
CA GLN A 14 4.94 -10.85 3.23
C GLN A 14 4.93 -9.35 2.87
N ALA A 15 4.93 -9.05 1.58
CA ALA A 15 4.58 -7.74 1.09
C ALA A 15 3.07 -7.52 1.34
N VAL A 16 2.75 -6.64 2.28
CA VAL A 16 1.40 -6.27 2.71
C VAL A 16 0.75 -5.39 1.65
N ASN A 17 -0.38 -5.85 1.11
CA ASN A 17 -1.23 -5.02 0.27
C ASN A 17 -1.95 -3.98 1.13
N GLN A 18 -1.72 -2.71 0.82
CA GLN A 18 -2.37 -1.58 1.46
C GLN A 18 -3.14 -0.76 0.44
N ASN A 19 -4.21 -0.14 0.90
CA ASN A 19 -4.99 0.80 0.12
C ASN A 19 -5.17 2.10 0.91
N VAL A 20 -5.10 3.22 0.20
CA VAL A 20 -5.20 4.56 0.79
C VAL A 20 -6.02 5.45 -0.12
N THR A 21 -6.80 6.39 0.43
CA THR A 21 -7.67 7.24 -0.40
C THR A 21 -6.86 8.14 -1.32
N ALA A 22 -7.15 8.11 -2.62
CA ALA A 22 -6.45 8.92 -3.63
C ALA A 22 -6.84 10.40 -3.61
N ARG A 23 -7.95 10.75 -2.94
CA ARG A 23 -8.54 12.10 -2.93
C ARG A 23 -7.54 13.24 -2.64
N TYR A 24 -6.54 12.99 -1.79
CA TYR A 24 -5.50 13.97 -1.42
C TYR A 24 -4.08 13.45 -1.57
N LEU A 25 -3.91 12.28 -2.18
CA LEU A 25 -2.62 11.62 -2.25
C LEU A 25 -2.19 11.50 -3.71
N LYS A 26 -1.03 12.06 -4.03
CA LYS A 26 -0.42 11.91 -5.35
C LYS A 26 0.40 10.63 -5.38
N LYS A 27 0.36 9.93 -6.52
CA LYS A 27 1.21 8.75 -6.77
C LYS A 27 2.69 9.03 -6.49
N ALA A 28 3.19 10.19 -6.93
CA ALA A 28 4.58 10.59 -6.76
C ALA A 28 4.96 10.74 -5.27
N SER A 29 4.12 11.40 -4.47
CA SER A 29 4.34 11.55 -3.01
C SER A 29 4.31 10.21 -2.30
N LEU A 30 3.32 9.35 -2.64
CA LEU A 30 3.23 7.99 -2.10
C LEU A 30 4.48 7.17 -2.45
N GLN A 31 4.93 7.22 -3.70
CA GLN A 31 6.11 6.51 -4.15
C GLN A 31 7.37 7.02 -3.42
N ALA A 32 7.56 8.34 -3.33
CA ALA A 32 8.69 8.93 -2.64
C ALA A 32 8.74 8.56 -1.14
N LEU A 33 7.59 8.46 -0.46
CA LEU A 33 7.53 7.97 0.92
C LEU A 33 7.91 6.50 1.01
N LEU A 34 7.38 5.67 0.11
CA LEU A 34 7.69 4.24 0.08
C LEU A 34 9.19 4.02 -0.19
N GLU A 35 9.79 4.78 -1.11
CA GLU A 35 11.23 4.75 -1.38
C GLU A 35 12.06 5.23 -0.17
N LYS A 36 11.58 6.24 0.58
CA LYS A 36 12.22 6.71 1.82
C LYS A 36 12.12 5.71 2.97
N LEU A 37 10.97 5.04 3.12
CA LEU A 37 10.72 4.09 4.20
C LEU A 37 11.37 2.73 3.94
N PHE A 38 11.50 2.36 2.67
CA PHE A 38 12.07 1.10 2.23
C PHE A 38 13.23 1.36 1.30
N GLU A 39 14.34 1.83 1.88
CA GLU A 39 15.60 1.99 1.16
C GLU A 39 16.01 0.67 0.50
N GLY A 40 16.05 0.65 -0.83
CA GLY A 40 16.39 -0.53 -1.64
C GLY A 40 15.19 -1.27 -2.24
N GLN A 41 13.95 -0.85 -1.96
CA GLN A 41 12.76 -1.31 -2.66
C GLN A 41 12.11 -0.17 -3.43
N THR A 42 11.83 -0.38 -4.71
CA THR A 42 11.14 0.58 -5.58
C THR A 42 9.88 -0.03 -6.22
N GLU A 43 9.76 -1.36 -6.19
CA GLU A 43 8.64 -2.10 -6.76
C GLU A 43 7.49 -2.27 -5.76
N PHE A 44 6.73 -1.19 -5.56
CA PHE A 44 5.56 -1.19 -4.67
C PHE A 44 4.23 -1.49 -5.37
N ASN A 45 4.23 -1.82 -6.67
CA ASN A 45 3.01 -2.17 -7.42
C ASN A 45 1.85 -1.18 -7.22
N ILE A 46 2.15 0.12 -7.22
CA ILE A 46 1.18 1.20 -6.94
C ILE A 46 0.20 1.30 -8.12
N ARG A 47 -1.09 1.06 -7.83
CA ARG A 47 -2.20 1.12 -8.79
C ARG A 47 -3.39 1.85 -8.18
N MET A 48 -4.12 2.61 -8.99
CA MET A 48 -5.37 3.23 -8.55
C MET A 48 -6.53 2.26 -8.77
N LYS A 49 -7.39 2.07 -7.77
CA LYS A 49 -8.60 1.26 -7.85
C LYS A 49 -9.70 1.95 -7.04
N GLU A 50 -10.83 2.26 -7.68
CA GLU A 50 -12.01 2.83 -6.99
C GLU A 50 -11.64 4.04 -6.11
N ASP A 51 -10.93 5.01 -6.69
CA ASP A 51 -10.43 6.23 -6.00
C ASP A 51 -9.49 5.98 -4.82
N GLN A 52 -8.86 4.80 -4.77
CA GLN A 52 -7.88 4.43 -3.76
C GLN A 52 -6.58 3.99 -4.41
N TRP A 53 -5.45 4.43 -3.88
CA TRP A 53 -4.15 3.90 -4.22
C TRP A 53 -3.94 2.58 -3.51
N CYS A 54 -3.95 1.50 -4.27
CA CYS A 54 -3.54 0.18 -3.83
C CYS A 54 -2.05 -0.02 -4.13
N PHE A 55 -1.27 -0.41 -3.14
CA PHE A 55 0.15 -0.70 -3.30
C PHE A 55 0.55 -1.85 -2.39
N THR A 56 1.71 -2.42 -2.62
CA THR A 56 2.25 -3.54 -1.85
C THR A 56 3.56 -3.11 -1.22
N ALA A 57 3.66 -3.19 0.09
CA ALA A 57 4.82 -2.76 0.86
C ALA A 57 5.28 -3.88 1.82
N PRO A 58 6.57 -4.03 2.11
CA PRO A 58 7.08 -5.11 2.95
C PRO A 58 6.67 -4.94 4.43
N ARG A 59 6.33 -3.70 4.84
CA ARG A 59 5.69 -3.41 6.13
C ARG A 59 4.36 -2.71 5.92
N LYS A 60 3.44 -2.92 6.87
CA LYS A 60 2.21 -2.12 6.96
C LYS A 60 2.59 -0.68 7.33
N LEU A 61 2.31 0.29 6.46
CA LEU A 61 2.37 1.71 6.81
C LEU A 61 1.12 2.06 7.60
N GLU A 62 1.31 2.85 8.64
CA GLU A 62 0.21 3.42 9.41
C GLU A 62 -0.39 4.61 8.67
N GLU A 63 -1.67 4.88 8.95
CA GLU A 63 -2.37 6.01 8.35
C GLU A 63 -1.63 7.33 8.64
N SER A 64 -1.02 7.50 9.81
CA SER A 64 -0.22 8.67 10.16
C SER A 64 0.98 8.91 9.22
N GLU A 65 1.65 7.84 8.77
CA GLU A 65 2.80 7.94 7.85
C GLU A 65 2.34 8.39 6.46
N ILE A 66 1.14 7.95 6.06
CA ILE A 66 0.53 8.29 4.77
C ILE A 66 -0.14 9.67 4.83
N ASP A 67 -0.70 10.03 5.99
CA ASP A 67 -1.38 11.30 6.24
C ASP A 67 -0.40 12.46 6.25
N ALA A 68 0.84 12.22 6.71
CA ALA A 68 1.94 13.18 6.59
C ALA A 68 2.23 13.62 5.13
N LEU A 69 1.80 12.85 4.11
CA LEU A 69 1.91 13.24 2.70
C LEU A 69 0.72 14.04 2.16
N ARG A 70 -0.39 14.11 2.90
CA ARG A 70 -1.61 14.80 2.44
C ARG A 70 -1.55 16.30 2.68
N ASP A 71 -0.72 16.75 3.62
CA ASP A 71 -0.57 18.14 4.03
C ASP A 71 0.58 18.89 3.31
N GLU A 72 1.24 18.26 2.31
CA GLU A 72 2.32 18.86 1.48
C GLU A 72 1.90 19.12 0.02
#